data_AF-A0A2D7ASW8-F1
#
_entry.id   AF-A0A2D7ASW8-F1
#
_cell.length_a   1.000
_cell.length_b   1.000
_cell.length_c   1.000
_cell.angle_alpha   90.00
_cell.angle_beta   90.00
_cell.angle_gamma   90.00
#
_symmetry.space_group_name_H-M   'P 1'
#
loop_
_entity.id
_entity.type
_entity.pdbx_description
1 polymer ?
#
loop_
_entity_poly.entity_id
_entity_poly.type
_entity_poly.pdbx_seq_one_letter_code
_entity_poly.pdbx_strand_id
1 'polypeptide(L)'
;TFDAFPFDASETHDTDSDGVGDNSDAFPVNPMEQFDTDLDGVGDNADAFPDDANETMDSDGDGVGDEADAFPDDVNESMDSDLDGIGDNADEYPLVNNFIDSDNDGILDLQDAFPDDATQTNDSDGDRYGDNQSGNNPDLFTNVSTQWADTDGDGYGDNWGNSSWNSTRVIDFPGEFVEGAELADHCPTISGNSTTDGIFGCPDGDGDGIADQYDEVNGSAVIEEEPEQETESESESESESESESEDETFLDSLFSGDSETVTQTVGFGAIILALLTLLQTNLVAGLLPDAFRWVQVLRRSNKLSKEEVKELTYLQSLVQAYYYDTSILAEEFEKLRADLTGRYMNNEIKKNTREKILTLLDDLQYMNPEQIASIANSEAYFGLAETTDVEERTELLEQELAMSADVFESEQIQAPLPSIPDRNVTGRISPDDGHEYLEHPTGSGVWFYRNQTTKEWDKWE
;
A
#
# COMPACT_ATOMS: atom_id res chain seq x y z
N THR A 1 -29.21 61.28 40.18
CA THR A 1 -28.19 60.27 39.85
C THR A 1 -28.01 60.35 38.35
N PHE A 2 -26.76 60.41 37.88
CA PHE A 2 -26.52 60.27 36.43
C PHE A 2 -26.78 58.82 36.09
N ASP A 3 -27.62 58.60 35.08
CA ASP A 3 -27.83 57.29 34.49
C ASP A 3 -26.58 56.96 33.68
N ALA A 4 -25.94 55.83 34.00
CA ALA A 4 -24.74 55.35 33.30
C ALA A 4 -25.09 54.88 31.88
N PHE A 5 -26.34 54.43 31.66
CA PHE A 5 -26.84 53.88 30.39
C PHE A 5 -28.07 54.66 29.92
N PRO A 6 -27.95 55.97 29.60
CA PRO A 6 -29.08 56.86 29.33
C PRO A 6 -29.89 56.51 28.07
N PHE A 7 -29.46 55.52 27.30
CA PHE A 7 -30.12 55.02 26.10
C PHE A 7 -30.73 53.62 26.26
N ASP A 8 -30.49 52.93 27.39
CA ASP A 8 -31.14 51.67 27.74
C ASP A 8 -31.91 51.83 29.07
N ALA A 9 -33.23 51.90 28.97
CA ALA A 9 -34.09 52.07 30.14
C ALA A 9 -34.19 50.81 31.04
N SER A 10 -33.69 49.67 30.58
CA SER A 10 -33.65 48.40 31.32
C SER A 10 -32.34 48.17 32.08
N GLU A 11 -31.31 48.94 31.77
CA GLU A 11 -29.97 48.82 32.33
C GLU A 11 -29.74 49.93 33.37
N THR A 12 -29.27 49.54 34.57
CA THR A 12 -29.10 50.50 35.68
C THR A 12 -27.91 50.22 36.56
N HIS A 13 -27.26 49.08 36.36
CA HIS A 13 -26.14 48.58 37.15
C HIS A 13 -25.07 48.06 36.19
N ASP A 14 -23.83 48.36 36.53
CA ASP A 14 -22.59 47.91 35.91
C ASP A 14 -21.69 47.61 37.11
N THR A 15 -21.62 46.33 37.45
CA THR A 15 -21.13 45.84 38.74
C THR A 15 -19.61 45.87 38.81
N ASP A 16 -18.91 45.71 37.70
CA ASP A 16 -17.45 45.72 37.63
C ASP A 16 -16.85 46.97 36.96
N SER A 17 -17.69 47.88 36.46
CA SER A 17 -17.34 49.19 35.94
C SER A 17 -16.54 49.17 34.64
N ASP A 18 -16.79 48.18 33.78
CA ASP A 18 -16.12 48.03 32.49
C ASP A 18 -16.84 48.76 31.33
N GLY A 19 -18.06 49.25 31.61
CA GLY A 19 -18.87 50.04 30.68
C GLY A 19 -19.94 49.24 29.93
N VAL A 20 -20.11 47.95 30.20
CA VAL A 20 -21.28 47.15 29.83
C VAL A 20 -22.11 46.92 31.10
N GLY A 21 -23.43 47.04 31.03
CA GLY A 21 -24.25 46.82 32.22
C GLY A 21 -24.66 45.36 32.39
N ASP A 22 -25.01 45.02 33.63
CA ASP A 22 -25.16 43.64 34.11
C ASP A 22 -26.17 42.77 33.33
N ASN A 23 -27.10 43.37 32.56
CA ASN A 23 -28.10 42.63 31.78
C ASN A 23 -27.64 42.29 30.35
N SER A 24 -26.60 42.97 29.85
CA SER A 24 -26.01 42.76 28.53
C SER A 24 -24.63 42.11 28.63
N ASP A 25 -24.01 42.14 29.81
CA ASP A 25 -22.71 41.55 30.11
C ASP A 25 -22.84 40.05 30.45
N ALA A 26 -22.07 39.21 29.75
CA ALA A 26 -21.98 37.78 30.03
C ALA A 26 -21.28 37.48 31.37
N PHE A 27 -20.38 38.35 31.82
CA PHE A 27 -19.62 38.23 33.06
C PHE A 27 -19.71 39.48 33.95
N PRO A 28 -20.88 39.76 34.60
CA PRO A 28 -21.15 41.01 35.35
C PRO A 28 -20.23 41.35 36.55
N VAL A 29 -19.23 40.53 36.83
CA VAL A 29 -18.30 40.73 37.96
C VAL A 29 -16.83 40.67 37.52
N ASN A 30 -16.56 40.47 36.23
CA ASN A 30 -15.23 40.37 35.67
C ASN A 30 -15.01 41.47 34.62
N PRO A 31 -14.38 42.60 34.98
CA PRO A 31 -14.26 43.76 34.09
C PRO A 31 -13.30 43.55 32.90
N MET A 32 -12.77 42.32 32.75
CA MET A 32 -11.94 41.90 31.64
C MET A 32 -12.70 41.00 30.66
N GLU A 33 -13.95 40.62 30.94
CA GLU A 33 -14.75 39.72 30.10
C GLU A 33 -16.15 40.29 29.95
N GLN A 34 -16.61 40.46 28.71
CA GLN A 34 -17.93 41.05 28.41
C GLN A 34 -18.80 40.12 27.55
N PHE A 35 -18.16 39.25 26.79
CA PHE A 35 -18.75 38.40 25.78
C PHE A 35 -18.36 36.95 26.06
N ASP A 36 -19.29 36.07 25.72
CA ASP A 36 -19.20 34.61 25.75
C ASP A 36 -19.93 34.15 24.47
N THR A 37 -19.19 34.16 23.35
CA THR A 37 -19.78 34.11 22.02
C THR A 37 -20.40 32.74 21.73
N ASP A 38 -19.82 31.66 22.25
CA ASP A 38 -20.27 30.28 22.06
C ASP A 38 -21.01 29.68 23.28
N LEU A 39 -21.05 30.40 24.40
CA LEU A 39 -21.81 30.09 25.63
C LEU A 39 -21.27 28.89 26.42
N ASP A 40 -19.95 28.70 26.41
CA ASP A 40 -19.28 27.64 27.15
C ASP A 40 -18.89 28.03 28.59
N GLY A 41 -18.96 29.32 28.89
CA GLY A 41 -18.70 29.90 30.21
C GLY A 41 -17.26 30.40 30.42
N VAL A 42 -16.41 30.38 29.40
CA VAL A 42 -15.15 31.13 29.33
C VAL A 42 -15.41 32.41 28.53
N GLY A 43 -14.82 33.53 28.94
CA GLY A 43 -15.04 34.80 28.26
C GLY A 43 -14.12 34.93 27.05
N ASP A 44 -14.61 35.58 25.98
CA ASP A 44 -13.92 35.72 24.69
C ASP A 44 -12.48 36.27 24.81
N ASN A 45 -12.12 37.01 25.88
CA ASN A 45 -10.74 37.51 26.04
C ASN A 45 -9.79 36.50 26.71
N ALA A 46 -10.32 35.53 27.43
CA ALA A 46 -9.58 34.44 28.07
C ALA A 46 -9.63 33.14 27.26
N ASP A 47 -10.61 33.01 26.37
CA ASP A 47 -10.81 31.87 25.50
C ASP A 47 -9.88 31.90 24.27
N ALA A 48 -9.17 30.80 24.04
CA ALA A 48 -8.36 30.63 22.84
C ALA A 48 -9.23 30.41 21.58
N PHE A 49 -10.44 29.87 21.72
CA PHE A 49 -11.39 29.58 20.64
C PHE A 49 -12.80 30.12 20.93
N PRO A 50 -13.02 31.45 20.95
CA PRO A 50 -14.29 32.07 21.37
C PRO A 50 -15.55 31.71 20.56
N ASP A 51 -15.41 30.96 19.48
CA ASP A 51 -16.50 30.53 18.60
C ASP A 51 -16.76 29.00 18.68
N ASP A 52 -15.99 28.24 19.48
CA ASP A 52 -16.11 26.79 19.65
C ASP A 52 -16.23 26.37 21.12
N ALA A 53 -17.48 26.16 21.54
CA ALA A 53 -17.82 25.82 22.93
C ALA A 53 -17.25 24.50 23.47
N ASN A 54 -16.47 23.75 22.68
CA ASN A 54 -15.79 22.53 23.13
C ASN A 54 -14.29 22.75 23.36
N GLU A 55 -13.74 23.91 23.02
CA GLU A 55 -12.31 24.21 23.08
C GLU A 55 -12.09 25.54 23.79
N THR A 56 -11.34 25.55 24.88
CA THR A 56 -11.07 26.79 25.66
C THR A 56 -9.59 27.09 25.83
N MET A 57 -8.74 26.13 25.52
CA MET A 57 -7.31 26.15 25.79
C MET A 57 -6.54 25.69 24.56
N ASP A 58 -5.42 26.35 24.34
CA ASP A 58 -4.38 26.03 23.34
C ASP A 58 -3.06 26.15 24.09
N SER A 59 -2.63 25.06 24.71
CA SER A 59 -1.57 25.03 25.71
C SER A 59 -0.19 25.32 25.11
N ASP A 60 0.03 24.98 23.85
CA ASP A 60 1.30 25.20 23.14
C ASP A 60 1.26 26.30 22.07
N GLY A 61 0.08 26.79 21.71
CA GLY A 61 -0.14 27.93 20.83
C GLY A 61 -0.04 27.59 19.34
N ASP A 62 -0.31 26.35 18.94
CA ASP A 62 -0.24 25.91 17.55
C ASP A 62 -1.53 26.19 16.74
N GLY A 63 -2.62 26.54 17.45
CA GLY A 63 -3.93 26.85 16.88
C GLY A 63 -4.90 25.67 16.80
N VAL A 64 -4.57 24.52 17.38
CA VAL A 64 -5.47 23.39 17.66
C VAL A 64 -5.77 23.41 19.16
N GLY A 65 -7.04 23.18 19.52
CA GLY A 65 -7.44 23.19 20.93
C GLY A 65 -7.04 21.91 21.66
N ASP A 66 -6.75 22.02 22.95
CA ASP A 66 -6.23 20.93 23.78
C ASP A 66 -7.12 19.66 23.77
N GLU A 67 -8.44 19.77 23.51
CA GLU A 67 -9.33 18.59 23.45
C GLU A 67 -9.30 17.88 22.08
N ALA A 68 -8.95 18.60 21.01
CA ALA A 68 -8.77 18.08 19.66
C ALA A 68 -7.32 17.70 19.33
N ASP A 69 -6.37 18.20 20.12
CA ASP A 69 -4.94 17.98 19.95
C ASP A 69 -4.46 16.66 20.58
N ALA A 70 -3.81 15.81 19.79
CA ALA A 70 -3.18 14.58 20.28
C ALA A 70 -1.94 14.84 21.15
N PHE A 71 -1.25 15.98 20.96
CA PHE A 71 -0.06 16.40 21.70
C PHE A 71 -0.16 17.86 22.19
N PRO A 72 -1.06 18.19 23.15
CA PRO A 72 -1.36 19.57 23.59
C PRO A 72 -0.20 20.41 24.16
N ASP A 73 0.99 19.83 24.29
CA ASP A 73 2.18 20.48 24.84
C ASP A 73 3.31 20.61 23.78
N ASP A 74 3.10 20.18 22.52
CA ASP A 74 4.08 20.24 21.43
C ASP A 74 3.54 20.97 20.19
N VAL A 75 3.93 22.24 20.09
CA VAL A 75 3.54 23.17 19.01
C VAL A 75 3.85 22.71 17.57
N ASN A 76 4.52 21.58 17.38
CA ASN A 76 4.81 21.01 16.07
C ASN A 76 4.06 19.71 15.78
N GLU A 77 3.24 19.20 16.68
CA GLU A 77 2.51 17.95 16.54
C GLU A 77 1.07 18.13 17.03
N SER A 78 0.10 17.95 16.16
CA SER A 78 -1.31 18.10 16.52
C SER A 78 -2.17 16.88 16.19
N MET A 79 -1.58 15.89 15.50
CA MET A 79 -2.26 14.71 14.98
C MET A 79 -1.44 13.46 15.25
N ASP A 80 -2.14 12.38 15.61
CA ASP A 80 -1.64 11.01 15.73
C ASP A 80 -2.63 10.12 14.96
N SER A 81 -2.40 9.97 13.66
CA SER A 81 -3.37 9.37 12.75
C SER A 81 -3.54 7.85 12.95
N ASP A 82 -2.54 7.18 13.51
CA ASP A 82 -2.55 5.73 13.75
C ASP A 82 -2.56 5.32 15.24
N LEU A 83 -2.54 6.30 16.14
CA LEU A 83 -2.65 6.16 17.58
C LEU A 83 -1.50 5.37 18.21
N ASP A 84 -0.30 5.49 17.64
CA ASP A 84 0.91 4.85 18.16
C ASP A 84 1.67 5.70 19.19
N GLY A 85 1.26 6.96 19.37
CA GLY A 85 1.82 7.92 20.31
C GLY A 85 3.00 8.72 19.75
N ILE A 86 3.30 8.63 18.45
CA ILE A 86 4.22 9.48 17.72
C ILE A 86 3.40 10.41 16.83
N GLY A 87 3.67 11.72 16.90
CA GLY A 87 2.95 12.68 16.08
C GLY A 87 3.26 12.54 14.59
N ASP A 88 2.26 12.82 13.75
CA ASP A 88 2.33 12.66 12.29
C ASP A 88 3.51 13.39 11.64
N ASN A 89 4.02 14.49 12.23
CA ASN A 89 5.18 15.21 11.66
C ASN A 89 6.52 14.59 12.09
N ALA A 90 6.55 13.83 13.19
CA ALA A 90 7.72 13.11 13.70
C ALA A 90 7.76 11.65 13.21
N ASP A 91 6.61 11.10 12.82
CA ASP A 91 6.48 9.71 12.39
C ASP A 91 6.93 9.50 10.94
N GLU A 92 7.72 8.45 10.71
CA GLU A 92 8.11 7.99 9.37
C GLU A 92 6.96 7.25 8.67
N TYR A 93 6.03 6.67 9.44
CA TYR A 93 4.87 5.92 8.96
C TYR A 93 3.53 6.38 9.59
N PRO A 94 3.07 7.63 9.38
CA PRO A 94 1.94 8.24 10.13
C PRO A 94 0.57 7.55 10.04
N LEU A 95 0.44 6.49 9.25
CA LEU A 95 -0.83 5.79 9.03
C LEU A 95 -0.76 4.32 9.49
N VAL A 96 0.38 3.89 10.04
CA VAL A 96 0.64 2.49 10.38
C VAL A 96 1.35 2.45 11.72
N ASN A 97 0.62 2.01 12.74
CA ASN A 97 1.13 1.97 14.10
C ASN A 97 2.45 1.19 14.17
N ASN A 98 3.53 1.89 14.53
CA ASN A 98 4.89 1.38 14.44
C ASN A 98 5.19 0.23 15.39
N PHE A 99 4.29 -0.06 16.34
CA PHE A 99 4.49 -1.02 17.42
C PHE A 99 3.57 -2.25 17.32
N ILE A 100 2.90 -2.44 16.18
CA ILE A 100 2.12 -3.66 15.95
C ILE A 100 3.07 -4.86 15.78
N ASP A 101 2.70 -5.95 16.45
CA ASP A 101 3.29 -7.29 16.38
C ASP A 101 2.09 -8.25 16.31
N SER A 102 1.65 -8.53 15.09
CA SER A 102 0.37 -9.18 14.78
C SER A 102 0.35 -10.66 15.14
N ASP A 103 1.49 -11.35 15.06
CA ASP A 103 1.62 -12.78 15.34
C ASP A 103 2.31 -13.10 16.69
N ASN A 104 2.81 -12.06 17.38
CA ASN A 104 3.42 -12.12 18.70
C ASN A 104 4.73 -12.91 18.79
N ASP A 105 5.53 -12.85 17.74
CA ASP A 105 6.85 -13.48 17.69
C ASP A 105 7.99 -12.58 18.23
N GLY A 106 7.69 -11.28 18.39
CA GLY A 106 8.58 -10.27 18.94
C GLY A 106 9.33 -9.43 17.90
N ILE A 107 9.08 -9.63 16.61
CA ILE A 107 9.40 -8.73 15.52
C ILE A 107 8.15 -7.90 15.22
N LEU A 108 8.33 -6.60 14.95
CA LEU A 108 7.20 -5.72 14.64
C LEU A 108 6.82 -5.91 13.16
N ASP A 109 5.54 -5.76 12.82
CA ASP A 109 5.01 -5.97 11.47
C ASP A 109 5.79 -5.19 10.39
N LEU A 110 6.24 -3.97 10.72
CA LEU A 110 7.03 -3.13 9.82
C LEU A 110 8.46 -3.65 9.57
N GLN A 111 8.94 -4.58 10.38
CA GLN A 111 10.24 -5.23 10.26
C GLN A 111 10.13 -6.74 9.98
N ASP A 112 8.92 -7.26 9.84
CA ASP A 112 8.65 -8.67 9.59
C ASP A 112 8.27 -8.90 8.13
N ALA A 113 8.95 -9.85 7.46
CA ALA A 113 8.56 -10.28 6.13
C ALA A 113 7.26 -11.09 6.11
N PHE A 114 6.89 -11.68 7.26
CA PHE A 114 5.71 -12.52 7.47
C PHE A 114 4.92 -12.11 8.73
N PRO A 115 4.28 -10.93 8.76
CA PRO A 115 3.63 -10.39 9.97
C PRO A 115 2.52 -11.24 10.62
N ASP A 116 2.02 -12.25 9.90
CA ASP A 116 0.95 -13.14 10.35
C ASP A 116 1.44 -14.57 10.69
N ASP A 117 2.74 -14.85 10.57
CA ASP A 117 3.32 -16.18 10.80
C ASP A 117 4.55 -16.13 11.70
N ALA A 118 4.29 -16.30 13.01
CA ALA A 118 5.31 -16.25 14.07
C ALA A 118 6.45 -17.28 13.98
N THR A 119 6.44 -18.12 12.94
CA THR A 119 7.50 -19.08 12.66
C THR A 119 8.45 -18.63 11.55
N GLN A 120 8.11 -17.57 10.82
CA GLN A 120 8.89 -16.98 9.73
C GLN A 120 9.07 -15.49 9.98
N THR A 121 10.27 -14.96 9.73
CA THR A 121 10.57 -13.52 9.96
C THR A 121 11.36 -12.87 8.84
N ASN A 122 11.97 -13.68 7.97
CA ASN A 122 12.90 -13.21 6.95
C ASN A 122 12.62 -13.91 5.62
N ASP A 123 12.75 -13.14 4.54
CA ASP A 123 12.58 -13.56 3.15
C ASP A 123 13.78 -13.03 2.36
N SER A 124 14.81 -13.86 2.20
CA SER A 124 16.10 -13.39 1.68
C SER A 124 16.09 -13.07 0.18
N ASP A 125 15.20 -13.70 -0.59
CA ASP A 125 15.13 -13.53 -2.04
C ASP A 125 13.81 -12.92 -2.55
N GLY A 126 12.86 -12.67 -1.65
CA GLY A 126 11.63 -11.92 -1.90
C GLY A 126 10.53 -12.75 -2.56
N ASP A 127 10.55 -14.07 -2.41
CA ASP A 127 9.57 -14.98 -3.04
C ASP A 127 8.34 -15.27 -2.17
N ARG A 128 8.29 -14.72 -0.95
CA ARG A 128 7.23 -14.89 0.06
C ARG A 128 7.18 -16.28 0.66
N TYR A 129 8.28 -17.00 0.67
CA TYR A 129 8.50 -18.17 1.50
C TYR A 129 9.59 -17.85 2.51
N GLY A 130 9.37 -18.26 3.76
CA GLY A 130 10.24 -17.78 4.84
C GLY A 130 11.49 -18.64 5.02
N ASP A 131 12.62 -18.00 5.30
CA ASP A 131 13.93 -18.65 5.38
C ASP A 131 14.06 -19.67 6.54
N ASN A 132 13.20 -19.60 7.55
CA ASN A 132 13.32 -20.46 8.72
C ASN A 132 12.84 -21.87 8.39
N GLN A 133 13.79 -22.79 8.17
CA GLN A 133 13.52 -24.18 7.83
C GLN A 133 12.72 -25.00 8.85
N SER A 134 12.57 -24.48 10.08
CA SER A 134 11.72 -25.11 11.10
C SER A 134 10.33 -24.47 11.20
N GLY A 135 10.05 -23.44 10.41
CA GLY A 135 8.78 -22.73 10.38
C GLY A 135 7.75 -23.38 9.46
N ASN A 136 6.59 -22.74 9.36
CA ASN A 136 5.56 -23.13 8.41
C ASN A 136 6.02 -22.75 7.01
N ASN A 137 5.69 -23.59 6.03
CA ASN A 137 5.96 -23.37 4.60
C ASN A 137 7.34 -22.76 4.32
N PRO A 138 8.43 -23.36 4.83
CA PRO A 138 9.74 -22.78 4.71
C PRO A 138 10.21 -22.78 3.26
N ASP A 139 11.00 -21.79 2.92
CA ASP A 139 11.72 -21.73 1.65
C ASP A 139 12.91 -22.70 1.68
N LEU A 140 12.83 -23.77 0.88
CA LEU A 140 13.93 -24.73 0.72
C LEU A 140 15.10 -24.18 -0.11
N PHE A 141 14.93 -23.03 -0.78
CA PHE A 141 15.89 -22.38 -1.66
C PHE A 141 16.04 -20.87 -1.39
N THR A 142 16.27 -20.48 -0.13
CA THR A 142 16.53 -19.11 0.44
C THR A 142 17.28 -18.03 -0.38
N ASN A 143 17.85 -18.32 -1.54
CA ASN A 143 18.53 -17.36 -2.41
C ASN A 143 18.10 -17.48 -3.88
N VAL A 144 17.07 -18.26 -4.19
CA VAL A 144 16.58 -18.55 -5.54
C VAL A 144 15.09 -18.28 -5.56
N SER A 145 14.73 -17.01 -5.82
CA SER A 145 13.35 -16.50 -5.73
C SER A 145 12.31 -17.13 -6.68
N THR A 146 12.72 -18.15 -7.44
CA THR A 146 11.87 -18.91 -8.35
C THR A 146 11.60 -20.32 -7.86
N GLN A 147 12.15 -20.71 -6.71
CA GLN A 147 12.06 -22.04 -6.11
C GLN A 147 11.86 -21.91 -4.61
N TRP A 148 10.98 -22.72 -4.04
CA TRP A 148 10.73 -22.72 -2.59
C TRP A 148 10.40 -24.11 -2.03
N ALA A 149 10.14 -25.09 -2.90
CA ALA A 149 9.77 -26.45 -2.55
C ALA A 149 10.59 -27.46 -3.36
N ASP A 150 10.88 -28.59 -2.71
CA ASP A 150 11.65 -29.72 -3.23
C ASP A 150 10.98 -30.99 -2.69
N THR A 151 10.10 -31.58 -3.50
CA THR A 151 9.21 -32.65 -3.06
C THR A 151 9.93 -33.97 -2.79
N ASP A 152 11.06 -34.23 -3.47
CA ASP A 152 11.81 -35.47 -3.31
C ASP A 152 13.19 -35.31 -2.64
N GLY A 153 13.60 -34.08 -2.36
CA GLY A 153 14.77 -33.75 -1.54
C GLY A 153 16.09 -33.87 -2.29
N ASP A 154 16.09 -33.70 -3.61
CA ASP A 154 17.29 -33.87 -4.45
C ASP A 154 18.07 -32.57 -4.70
N GLY A 155 17.55 -31.43 -4.24
CA GLY A 155 18.18 -30.12 -4.36
C GLY A 155 17.84 -29.38 -5.65
N TYR A 156 16.86 -29.85 -6.42
CA TYR A 156 16.24 -29.11 -7.52
C TYR A 156 14.79 -28.74 -7.16
N GLY A 157 14.37 -27.54 -7.55
CA GLY A 157 13.09 -27.00 -7.09
C GLY A 157 11.91 -27.43 -7.97
N ASP A 158 10.76 -27.62 -7.34
CA ASP A 158 9.55 -28.15 -7.99
C ASP A 158 9.00 -27.23 -9.11
N ASN A 159 9.25 -25.92 -9.02
CA ASN A 159 8.69 -24.93 -9.95
C ASN A 159 9.38 -25.00 -11.32
N TRP A 160 8.64 -24.67 -12.37
CA TRP A 160 9.15 -24.74 -13.74
C TRP A 160 8.99 -23.47 -14.55
N GLY A 161 10.00 -23.17 -15.37
CA GLY A 161 10.01 -22.03 -16.28
C GLY A 161 9.61 -22.33 -17.72
N ASN A 162 9.45 -23.60 -18.09
CA ASN A 162 9.08 -23.98 -19.45
C ASN A 162 7.56 -23.98 -19.63
N SER A 163 7.02 -22.93 -20.25
CA SER A 163 5.58 -22.78 -20.47
C SER A 163 4.94 -23.89 -21.29
N SER A 164 5.72 -24.66 -22.06
CA SER A 164 5.20 -25.80 -22.81
C SER A 164 4.71 -26.94 -21.89
N TRP A 165 5.20 -26.99 -20.66
CA TRP A 165 4.84 -28.00 -19.66
C TRP A 165 3.56 -27.66 -18.90
N ASN A 166 3.04 -26.44 -19.00
CA ASN A 166 1.81 -26.01 -18.30
C ASN A 166 0.62 -26.91 -18.64
N SER A 167 0.58 -27.47 -19.85
CA SER A 167 -0.49 -28.38 -20.27
C SER A 167 -0.39 -29.79 -19.68
N THR A 168 0.80 -30.21 -19.24
CA THR A 168 1.10 -31.54 -18.69
C THR A 168 1.22 -31.53 -17.17
N ARG A 169 1.58 -30.39 -16.57
CA ARG A 169 1.73 -30.17 -15.13
C ARG A 169 0.46 -29.51 -14.57
N VAL A 170 -0.65 -30.26 -14.55
CA VAL A 170 -1.96 -29.82 -14.02
C VAL A 170 -2.56 -30.85 -13.08
N ILE A 171 -3.29 -30.35 -12.07
CA ILE A 171 -4.12 -31.08 -11.07
C ILE A 171 -3.37 -31.68 -9.87
N ASP A 172 -2.25 -32.37 -10.05
CA ASP A 172 -1.57 -33.11 -8.97
C ASP A 172 -0.05 -33.12 -9.15
N PHE A 173 0.49 -32.00 -9.64
CA PHE A 173 1.91 -31.85 -9.93
C PHE A 173 2.56 -30.94 -8.88
N PRO A 174 3.73 -31.29 -8.31
CA PRO A 174 4.45 -30.43 -7.38
C PRO A 174 4.90 -29.10 -8.01
N GLY A 175 4.83 -28.02 -7.23
CA GLY A 175 5.25 -26.68 -7.67
C GLY A 175 4.29 -26.00 -8.64
N GLU A 176 4.75 -24.88 -9.19
CA GLU A 176 3.98 -24.07 -10.15
C GLU A 176 4.84 -23.50 -11.29
N PHE A 177 4.16 -22.91 -12.28
CA PHE A 177 4.83 -22.23 -13.38
C PHE A 177 5.34 -20.86 -12.93
N VAL A 178 6.66 -20.69 -12.92
CA VAL A 178 7.33 -19.41 -12.62
C VAL A 178 8.17 -19.03 -13.83
N GLU A 179 7.90 -17.86 -14.43
CA GLU A 179 8.64 -17.42 -15.61
C GLU A 179 10.13 -17.26 -15.28
N GLY A 180 10.98 -17.99 -16.03
CA GLY A 180 12.43 -17.94 -15.81
C GLY A 180 12.92 -18.79 -14.63
N ALA A 181 12.14 -19.76 -14.14
CA ALA A 181 12.56 -20.59 -13.02
C ALA A 181 13.95 -21.21 -13.22
N GLU A 182 14.80 -21.01 -12.22
CA GLU A 182 16.15 -21.56 -12.14
C GLU A 182 16.11 -22.90 -11.40
N LEU A 183 17.07 -23.79 -11.66
CA LEU A 183 17.18 -25.10 -10.97
C LEU A 183 15.88 -25.94 -10.96
N ALA A 184 15.04 -25.76 -11.97
CA ALA A 184 13.76 -26.45 -12.07
C ALA A 184 13.95 -27.96 -12.23
N ASP A 185 13.30 -28.72 -11.35
CA ASP A 185 13.31 -30.16 -11.39
C ASP A 185 12.40 -30.69 -12.53
N HIS A 186 13.00 -31.53 -13.35
CA HIS A 186 12.34 -32.23 -14.43
C HIS A 186 11.58 -33.47 -13.93
N CYS A 187 11.98 -34.04 -12.81
CA CYS A 187 11.39 -35.21 -12.15
C CYS A 187 11.00 -34.98 -10.65
N PRO A 188 10.09 -34.03 -10.30
CA PRO A 188 9.79 -33.57 -8.91
C PRO A 188 9.21 -34.58 -7.90
N THR A 189 9.22 -35.86 -8.19
CA THR A 189 8.68 -36.92 -7.32
C THR A 189 9.64 -38.10 -7.20
N ILE A 190 10.78 -38.03 -7.87
CA ILE A 190 11.77 -39.08 -7.95
C ILE A 190 13.14 -38.41 -7.95
N SER A 191 13.75 -38.41 -6.76
CA SER A 191 15.08 -37.85 -6.56
C SER A 191 16.08 -38.33 -7.61
N GLY A 192 16.78 -37.37 -8.18
CA GLY A 192 17.77 -37.57 -9.22
C GLY A 192 19.03 -36.74 -9.03
N ASN A 193 19.90 -36.78 -10.03
CA ASN A 193 21.20 -36.11 -10.01
C ASN A 193 21.66 -35.66 -11.41
N SER A 194 20.79 -35.75 -12.42
CA SER A 194 21.09 -35.26 -13.75
C SER A 194 21.33 -33.74 -13.74
N THR A 195 22.25 -33.27 -14.59
CA THR A 195 22.77 -31.88 -14.58
C THR A 195 22.85 -31.24 -15.97
N THR A 196 22.59 -31.99 -17.05
CA THR A 196 22.85 -31.54 -18.43
C THR A 196 21.55 -31.27 -19.21
N ASP A 197 21.65 -30.46 -20.26
CA ASP A 197 20.57 -30.15 -21.21
C ASP A 197 19.29 -29.52 -20.62
N GLY A 198 19.40 -28.93 -19.42
CA GLY A 198 18.24 -28.35 -18.71
C GLY A 198 17.30 -29.42 -18.16
N ILE A 199 17.80 -30.64 -17.99
CA ILE A 199 17.09 -31.78 -17.43
C ILE A 199 17.74 -32.06 -16.07
N PHE A 200 17.34 -31.25 -15.09
CA PHE A 200 17.83 -31.36 -13.73
C PHE A 200 16.94 -32.29 -12.91
N GLY A 201 17.49 -32.93 -11.87
CA GLY A 201 16.75 -33.71 -10.86
C GLY A 201 16.13 -35.03 -11.33
N CYS A 202 16.47 -35.52 -12.53
CA CYS A 202 16.08 -36.87 -12.94
C CYS A 202 17.16 -37.91 -12.60
N PRO A 203 16.79 -39.20 -12.41
CA PRO A 203 17.76 -40.26 -12.20
C PRO A 203 18.81 -40.33 -13.31
N ASP A 204 20.08 -40.34 -12.94
CA ASP A 204 21.25 -40.55 -13.80
C ASP A 204 22.09 -41.68 -13.19
N GLY A 205 21.98 -42.88 -13.79
CA GLY A 205 22.52 -44.11 -13.23
C GLY A 205 24.03 -44.26 -13.35
N ASP A 206 24.67 -43.60 -14.31
CA ASP A 206 26.12 -43.70 -14.52
C ASP A 206 26.89 -42.40 -14.23
N GLY A 207 26.17 -41.31 -13.91
CA GLY A 207 26.71 -40.08 -13.35
C GLY A 207 27.40 -39.20 -14.39
N ASP A 208 27.06 -39.35 -15.67
CA ASP A 208 27.61 -38.53 -16.75
C ASP A 208 26.89 -37.17 -16.91
N GLY A 209 25.84 -36.95 -16.11
CA GLY A 209 25.01 -35.75 -16.08
C GLY A 209 23.76 -35.82 -16.96
N ILE A 210 23.59 -36.86 -17.78
CA ILE A 210 22.43 -37.07 -18.65
C ILE A 210 21.43 -37.98 -17.93
N ALA A 211 20.17 -37.57 -17.89
CA ALA A 211 19.14 -38.40 -17.27
C ALA A 211 18.94 -39.72 -18.02
N ASP A 212 18.72 -40.82 -17.28
CA ASP A 212 18.55 -42.19 -17.76
C ASP A 212 17.53 -42.32 -18.91
N GLN A 213 16.49 -41.48 -18.90
CA GLN A 213 15.41 -41.51 -19.90
C GLN A 213 15.80 -40.90 -21.25
N TYR A 214 16.91 -40.16 -21.30
CA TYR A 214 17.47 -39.53 -22.48
C TYR A 214 18.86 -40.05 -22.83
N ASP A 215 19.42 -40.94 -22.00
CA ASP A 215 20.70 -41.58 -22.23
C ASP A 215 20.55 -42.87 -23.08
N GLU A 216 21.10 -42.84 -24.30
CA GLU A 216 21.13 -43.99 -25.21
C GLU A 216 22.17 -45.05 -24.81
N VAL A 217 23.12 -44.71 -23.94
CA VAL A 217 24.26 -45.52 -23.49
C VAL A 217 24.27 -45.78 -21.99
N ASN A 218 23.08 -45.82 -21.36
CA ASN A 218 22.90 -46.13 -19.93
C ASN A 218 23.87 -47.24 -19.44
N GLY A 219 24.88 -46.82 -18.68
CA GLY A 219 25.89 -47.69 -18.07
C GLY A 219 27.29 -47.60 -18.65
N SER A 220 27.66 -46.51 -19.33
CA SER A 220 29.05 -46.22 -19.67
C SER A 220 29.44 -44.86 -19.14
N ALA A 221 29.65 -44.80 -17.82
CA ALA A 221 30.54 -43.83 -17.21
C ALA A 221 31.77 -43.69 -18.12
N VAL A 222 31.91 -42.52 -18.75
CA VAL A 222 33.03 -42.21 -19.62
C VAL A 222 34.27 -42.26 -18.72
N ILE A 223 34.92 -43.42 -18.69
CA ILE A 223 36.34 -43.50 -18.38
C ILE A 223 36.95 -42.62 -19.46
N GLU A 224 37.51 -41.47 -19.05
CA GLU A 224 38.33 -40.66 -19.94
C GLU A 224 39.30 -41.61 -20.65
N GLU A 225 39.05 -41.90 -21.94
CA GLU A 225 39.99 -42.65 -22.75
C GLU A 225 41.19 -41.73 -22.98
N GLU A 226 42.17 -41.84 -22.09
CA GLU A 226 43.52 -41.39 -22.39
C GLU A 226 43.96 -42.03 -23.72
N PRO A 227 44.62 -41.27 -24.61
CA PRO A 227 44.89 -41.74 -25.95
C PRO A 227 45.92 -42.86 -25.92
N GLU A 228 45.59 -43.97 -26.58
CA GLU A 228 46.44 -45.14 -26.76
C GLU A 228 47.90 -44.77 -27.11
N GLN A 229 48.83 -45.07 -26.19
CA GLN A 229 50.23 -45.27 -26.51
C GLN A 229 50.64 -46.71 -26.21
N GLU A 230 51.04 -47.41 -27.26
CA GLU A 230 51.74 -48.68 -27.19
C GLU A 230 53.00 -48.55 -26.29
N THR A 231 53.17 -49.43 -25.30
CA THR A 231 54.38 -50.29 -25.12
C THR A 231 54.38 -51.11 -23.81
N GLU A 232 54.66 -52.40 -23.98
CA GLU A 232 55.23 -53.45 -23.10
C GLU A 232 55.38 -53.29 -21.55
N SER A 233 54.69 -54.21 -20.86
CA SER A 233 55.18 -55.18 -19.83
C SER A 233 55.49 -54.79 -18.37
N GLU A 234 54.97 -55.67 -17.49
CA GLU A 234 55.42 -56.11 -16.14
C GLU A 234 55.01 -55.34 -14.85
N SER A 235 53.99 -55.91 -14.19
CA SER A 235 53.89 -56.36 -12.77
C SER A 235 54.10 -55.43 -11.57
N GLU A 236 53.14 -55.54 -10.63
CA GLU A 236 53.21 -55.60 -9.14
C GLU A 236 52.29 -54.62 -8.36
N SER A 237 51.21 -55.22 -7.82
CA SER A 237 50.66 -55.19 -6.43
C SER A 237 50.65 -53.96 -5.50
N GLU A 238 49.60 -53.95 -4.65
CA GLU A 238 49.36 -53.27 -3.35
C GLU A 238 48.81 -51.83 -3.43
N SER A 239 47.53 -51.57 -3.15
CA SER A 239 46.83 -51.42 -1.85
C SER A 239 47.36 -50.26 -0.99
N GLU A 240 46.58 -49.17 -0.85
CA GLU A 240 45.96 -48.70 0.40
C GLU A 240 45.29 -47.33 0.19
N SER A 241 44.19 -47.17 0.93
CA SER A 241 43.39 -45.97 1.14
C SER A 241 44.17 -44.84 1.80
N GLU A 242 43.85 -43.58 1.49
CA GLU A 242 43.43 -42.59 2.50
C GLU A 242 42.94 -41.30 1.83
N SER A 243 41.87 -40.79 2.41
CA SER A 243 41.25 -39.49 2.21
C SER A 243 42.19 -38.33 2.56
N GLU A 244 42.11 -37.21 1.85
CA GLU A 244 42.03 -35.89 2.48
C GLU A 244 41.62 -34.82 1.46
N SER A 245 40.57 -34.11 1.85
CA SER A 245 40.01 -32.90 1.29
C SER A 245 40.91 -31.70 1.60
N GLU A 246 41.30 -30.91 0.60
CA GLU A 246 41.69 -29.50 0.78
C GLU A 246 41.30 -28.72 -0.48
N ASP A 247 40.05 -28.28 -0.52
CA ASP A 247 39.72 -26.98 -1.11
C ASP A 247 40.22 -25.88 -0.18
N GLU A 248 40.34 -24.66 -0.72
CA GLU A 248 40.73 -23.38 -0.08
C GLU A 248 42.21 -23.00 -0.38
N THR A 249 42.54 -21.93 -1.12
CA THR A 249 42.06 -20.56 -0.96
C THR A 249 42.60 -19.64 -2.08
N PHE A 250 41.74 -19.12 -2.96
CA PHE A 250 42.06 -17.94 -3.79
C PHE A 250 41.78 -16.62 -3.03
N LEU A 251 40.89 -16.67 -2.04
CA LEU A 251 40.47 -15.52 -1.23
C LEU A 251 41.49 -15.10 -0.15
N ASP A 252 42.34 -16.01 0.31
CA ASP A 252 43.36 -15.73 1.34
C ASP A 252 44.59 -14.99 0.77
N SER A 253 44.77 -15.02 -0.56
CA SER A 253 45.73 -14.17 -1.27
C SER A 253 45.24 -12.72 -1.42
N LEU A 254 43.96 -12.43 -1.21
CA LEU A 254 43.38 -11.10 -1.42
C LEU A 254 43.41 -10.24 -0.14
N PHE A 255 43.41 -10.88 1.04
CA PHE A 255 43.42 -10.19 2.33
C PHE A 255 44.80 -10.07 2.99
N SER A 256 45.83 -10.74 2.45
CA SER A 256 47.21 -10.59 2.90
C SER A 256 47.85 -9.35 2.27
N GLY A 257 47.55 -8.19 2.83
CA GLY A 257 48.10 -6.91 2.41
C GLY A 257 49.63 -6.91 2.44
N ASP A 258 50.25 -6.97 1.26
CA ASP A 258 51.65 -6.67 1.04
C ASP A 258 51.80 -5.66 -0.12
N SER A 259 52.48 -4.56 0.20
CA SER A 259 52.70 -3.43 -0.68
C SER A 259 53.99 -3.62 -1.49
N GLU A 260 53.91 -3.79 -2.81
CA GLU A 260 54.87 -3.15 -3.71
C GLU A 260 54.46 -3.15 -5.19
N THR A 261 54.68 -1.99 -5.81
CA THR A 261 54.77 -1.70 -7.26
C THR A 261 53.48 -1.47 -8.05
N VAL A 262 53.04 -0.21 -7.90
CA VAL A 262 52.33 0.61 -8.89
C VAL A 262 52.85 0.37 -10.32
N THR A 263 51.96 -0.02 -11.24
CA THR A 263 51.66 0.74 -12.46
C THR A 263 50.48 0.12 -13.22
N GLN A 264 49.57 0.99 -13.68
CA GLN A 264 48.47 0.75 -14.63
C GLN A 264 47.14 0.19 -14.13
N THR A 265 46.36 1.04 -13.44
CA THR A 265 44.89 1.04 -13.60
C THR A 265 44.26 2.36 -13.15
N VAL A 266 44.61 3.47 -13.82
CA VAL A 266 43.75 4.65 -13.80
C VAL A 266 42.59 4.35 -14.77
N GLY A 267 41.51 3.78 -14.26
CA GLY A 267 40.36 3.42 -15.08
C GLY A 267 39.10 3.06 -14.29
N PHE A 268 39.23 2.44 -13.12
CA PHE A 268 38.07 1.95 -12.38
C PHE A 268 37.67 2.81 -11.18
N GLY A 269 38.63 3.44 -10.48
CA GLY A 269 38.32 4.30 -9.33
C GLY A 269 37.54 5.57 -9.68
N ALA A 270 37.77 6.16 -10.86
CA ALA A 270 37.05 7.36 -11.30
C ALA A 270 35.62 7.05 -11.80
N ILE A 271 35.38 5.83 -12.29
CA ILE A 271 34.05 5.38 -12.71
C ILE A 271 33.19 5.06 -11.48
N ILE A 272 33.78 4.46 -10.44
CA ILE A 272 33.10 4.17 -9.18
C ILE A 272 32.82 5.45 -8.39
N LEU A 273 33.77 6.41 -8.33
CA LEU A 273 33.50 7.72 -7.73
C LEU A 273 32.49 8.54 -8.54
N ALA A 274 32.48 8.47 -9.87
CA ALA A 274 31.46 9.10 -10.70
C ALA A 274 30.08 8.47 -10.47
N LEU A 275 29.98 7.13 -10.40
CA LEU A 275 28.74 6.39 -10.10
C LEU A 275 28.22 6.70 -8.69
N LEU A 276 29.10 6.77 -7.68
CA LEU A 276 28.72 7.10 -6.31
C LEU A 276 28.33 8.58 -6.15
N THR A 277 28.93 9.51 -6.90
CA THR A 277 28.50 10.93 -6.90
C THR A 277 27.21 11.17 -7.69
N LEU A 278 26.87 10.30 -8.64
CA LEU A 278 25.58 10.35 -9.37
C LEU A 278 24.43 9.70 -8.59
N LEU A 279 24.75 8.90 -7.57
CA LEU A 279 23.79 8.27 -6.67
C LEU A 279 23.35 9.17 -5.51
N GLN A 280 24.11 10.22 -5.16
CA GLN A 280 23.77 11.15 -4.07
C GLN A 280 22.81 12.29 -4.46
N THR A 281 22.24 12.28 -5.67
CA THR A 281 21.12 13.17 -6.05
C THR A 281 19.88 12.43 -6.51
N ASN A 282 19.81 11.11 -6.26
CA ASN A 282 18.71 10.24 -6.71
C ASN A 282 18.16 9.32 -5.60
N LEU A 283 18.32 9.69 -4.32
CA LEU A 283 17.84 8.92 -3.16
C LEU A 283 16.30 8.95 -2.98
N VAL A 284 15.53 9.14 -4.06
CA VAL A 284 14.04 9.09 -4.04
C VAL A 284 13.53 8.21 -5.20
N ALA A 285 14.36 7.30 -5.72
CA ALA A 285 13.97 6.39 -6.80
C ALA A 285 14.19 4.90 -6.47
N GLY A 286 14.66 4.59 -5.25
CA GLY A 286 14.86 3.22 -4.76
C GLY A 286 13.95 2.83 -3.60
N LEU A 287 12.98 3.67 -3.24
CA LEU A 287 12.04 3.49 -2.11
C LEU A 287 10.61 3.67 -2.60
N LEU A 288 10.25 3.01 -3.70
CA LEU A 288 8.86 2.95 -4.11
C LEU A 288 8.49 1.48 -4.30
N PRO A 289 7.40 1.00 -3.68
CA PRO A 289 6.86 -0.33 -3.93
C PRO A 289 6.64 -0.56 -5.44
N ASP A 290 6.55 -1.82 -5.86
CA ASP A 290 6.29 -2.19 -7.27
C ASP A 290 5.07 -1.50 -7.91
N ALA A 291 4.18 -0.93 -7.09
CA ALA A 291 3.09 -0.04 -7.49
C ALA A 291 3.50 1.26 -8.24
N PHE A 292 4.79 1.60 -8.35
CA PHE A 292 5.26 2.85 -8.96
C PHE A 292 6.17 2.69 -10.20
N ARG A 293 6.15 1.55 -10.88
CA ARG A 293 6.84 1.38 -12.20
C ARG A 293 6.41 2.42 -13.26
N TRP A 294 5.23 3.01 -13.14
CA TRP A 294 4.67 3.98 -14.09
C TRP A 294 5.15 5.42 -13.87
N VAL A 295 5.74 5.75 -12.71
CA VAL A 295 6.42 7.04 -12.49
C VAL A 295 7.53 7.21 -13.53
N GLN A 296 8.17 6.12 -13.99
CA GLN A 296 9.13 6.18 -15.11
C GLN A 296 8.48 6.43 -16.48
N VAL A 297 7.19 6.09 -16.67
CA VAL A 297 6.45 6.26 -17.93
C VAL A 297 5.97 7.70 -18.11
N LEU A 298 5.50 8.36 -17.03
CA LEU A 298 5.08 9.76 -17.06
C LEU A 298 6.26 10.74 -16.88
N ARG A 299 7.35 10.33 -16.21
CA ARG A 299 8.52 11.18 -15.94
C ARG A 299 9.55 11.22 -17.08
N ARG A 300 9.26 10.63 -18.25
CA ARG A 300 10.01 10.93 -19.50
C ARG A 300 9.64 12.34 -20.02
N SER A 301 10.06 13.36 -19.28
CA SER A 301 10.35 14.74 -19.69
C SER A 301 9.51 15.32 -20.85
N ASN A 302 8.18 15.27 -20.79
CA ASN A 302 7.33 16.01 -21.71
C ASN A 302 6.11 16.55 -20.99
N LYS A 303 5.92 17.87 -21.09
CA LYS A 303 4.71 18.57 -20.68
C LYS A 303 3.49 17.86 -21.28
N LEU A 304 2.52 17.51 -20.44
CA LEU A 304 1.25 16.90 -20.86
C LEU A 304 0.57 17.80 -21.89
N SER A 305 0.07 17.19 -22.96
CA SER A 305 -0.76 17.89 -23.93
C SER A 305 -2.16 18.17 -23.35
N LYS A 306 -2.83 19.21 -23.85
CA LYS A 306 -4.21 19.54 -23.43
C LYS A 306 -5.20 18.38 -23.58
N GLU A 307 -4.92 17.52 -24.54
CA GLU A 307 -5.67 16.28 -24.79
C GLU A 307 -5.43 15.27 -23.67
N GLU A 308 -4.17 15.04 -23.27
CA GLU A 308 -3.82 14.14 -22.16
C GLU A 308 -4.36 14.64 -20.82
N VAL A 309 -4.23 15.93 -20.52
CA VAL A 309 -4.79 16.52 -19.29
C VAL A 309 -6.30 16.26 -19.21
N LYS A 310 -7.03 16.52 -20.30
CA LYS A 310 -8.48 16.31 -20.33
C LYS A 310 -8.88 14.84 -20.06
N GLU A 311 -8.20 13.89 -20.67
CA GLU A 311 -8.51 12.46 -20.48
C GLU A 311 -8.11 11.96 -19.08
N LEU A 312 -7.01 12.46 -18.53
CA LEU A 312 -6.58 12.13 -17.17
C LEU A 312 -7.51 12.71 -16.12
N THR A 313 -7.95 13.97 -16.27
CA THR A 313 -8.96 14.58 -15.40
C THR A 313 -10.29 13.84 -15.48
N TYR A 314 -10.70 13.39 -16.68
CA TYR A 314 -11.90 12.57 -16.82
C TYR A 314 -11.76 11.22 -16.09
N LEU A 315 -10.64 10.53 -16.26
CA LEU A 315 -10.36 9.29 -15.54
C LEU A 315 -10.37 9.50 -14.01
N GLN A 316 -9.73 10.56 -13.52
CA GLN A 316 -9.75 10.93 -12.10
C GLN A 316 -11.19 11.15 -11.61
N SER A 317 -12.00 11.92 -12.34
CA SER A 317 -13.39 12.18 -11.95
C SER A 317 -14.24 10.90 -11.88
N LEU A 318 -13.92 9.91 -12.72
CA LEU A 318 -14.58 8.61 -12.70
C LEU A 318 -14.21 7.80 -11.45
N VAL A 319 -12.92 7.77 -11.10
CA VAL A 319 -12.44 7.14 -9.87
C VAL A 319 -13.03 7.82 -8.65
N GLN A 320 -13.02 9.16 -8.59
CA GLN A 320 -13.64 9.94 -7.52
C GLN A 320 -15.13 9.67 -7.35
N ALA A 321 -15.85 9.48 -8.46
CA ALA A 321 -17.29 9.26 -8.42
C ALA A 321 -17.68 7.84 -7.97
N TYR A 322 -16.81 6.85 -8.13
CA TYR A 322 -17.17 5.44 -7.95
C TYR A 322 -16.18 4.61 -7.10
N TYR A 323 -15.20 5.22 -6.43
CA TYR A 323 -14.22 4.48 -5.60
C TYR A 323 -14.88 3.62 -4.49
N TYR A 324 -16.05 4.03 -4.00
CA TYR A 324 -16.80 3.31 -2.97
C TYR A 324 -17.57 2.07 -3.49
N ASP A 325 -17.72 1.94 -4.82
CA ASP A 325 -18.38 0.80 -5.47
C ASP A 325 -17.54 0.33 -6.66
N THR A 326 -16.59 -0.56 -6.36
CA THR A 326 -15.65 -1.10 -7.35
C THR A 326 -16.33 -1.87 -8.48
N SER A 327 -17.55 -2.36 -8.27
CA SER A 327 -18.31 -3.07 -9.30
C SER A 327 -18.82 -2.12 -10.38
N ILE A 328 -19.31 -0.93 -9.98
CA ILE A 328 -19.73 0.13 -10.90
C ILE A 328 -18.51 0.77 -11.55
N LEU A 329 -17.44 1.00 -10.79
CA LEU A 329 -16.19 1.56 -11.30
C LEU A 329 -15.61 0.68 -12.42
N ALA A 330 -15.61 -0.65 -12.24
CA ALA A 330 -15.17 -1.59 -13.28
C ALA A 330 -16.04 -1.53 -14.55
N GLU A 331 -17.36 -1.33 -14.42
CA GLU A 331 -18.25 -1.14 -15.57
C GLU A 331 -17.92 0.16 -16.33
N GLU A 332 -17.65 1.24 -15.61
CA GLU A 332 -17.29 2.53 -16.19
C GLU A 332 -15.90 2.51 -16.85
N PHE A 333 -14.94 1.77 -16.30
CA PHE A 333 -13.63 1.52 -16.94
C PHE A 333 -13.77 0.82 -18.29
N GLU A 334 -14.63 -0.18 -18.39
CA GLU A 334 -14.90 -0.86 -19.65
C GLU A 334 -15.61 0.06 -20.67
N LYS A 335 -16.52 0.93 -20.20
CA LYS A 335 -17.15 1.96 -21.07
C LYS A 335 -16.11 2.95 -21.60
N LEU A 336 -15.21 3.43 -20.74
CA LEU A 336 -14.13 4.34 -21.13
C LEU A 336 -13.16 3.69 -22.12
N ARG A 337 -12.79 2.42 -21.90
CA ARG A 337 -11.95 1.64 -22.82
C ARG A 337 -12.58 1.52 -24.21
N ALA A 338 -13.90 1.30 -24.28
CA ALA A 338 -14.64 1.26 -25.53
C ALA A 338 -14.70 2.65 -26.22
N ASP A 339 -14.95 3.72 -25.46
CA ASP A 339 -14.99 5.10 -25.96
C ASP A 339 -13.64 5.54 -26.54
N LEU A 340 -12.55 5.34 -25.80
CA LEU A 340 -11.19 5.66 -26.24
C LEU A 340 -10.80 4.90 -27.52
N THR A 341 -11.21 3.64 -27.62
CA THR A 341 -10.99 2.83 -28.82
C THR A 341 -11.79 3.39 -30.01
N GLY A 342 -13.06 3.75 -29.80
CA GLY A 342 -13.91 4.37 -30.83
C GLY A 342 -13.37 5.70 -31.32
N ARG A 343 -13.03 6.60 -30.40
CA ARG A 343 -12.43 7.92 -30.69
C ARG A 343 -11.09 7.78 -31.41
N TYR A 344 -10.29 6.77 -31.08
CA TYR A 344 -9.03 6.52 -31.77
C TYR A 344 -9.25 6.11 -33.23
N MET A 345 -10.21 5.21 -33.49
CA MET A 345 -10.57 4.80 -34.86
C MET A 345 -11.11 5.96 -35.70
N ASN A 346 -11.69 6.97 -35.05
CA ASN A 346 -12.18 8.20 -35.68
C ASN A 346 -11.12 9.32 -35.79
N ASN A 347 -9.87 9.08 -35.36
CA ASN A 347 -8.79 10.07 -35.26
C ASN A 347 -9.10 11.26 -34.34
N GLU A 348 -9.94 11.07 -33.33
CA GLU A 348 -10.32 12.08 -32.33
C GLU A 348 -9.36 12.10 -31.13
N ILE A 349 -8.62 11.00 -30.92
CA ILE A 349 -7.57 10.87 -29.90
C ILE A 349 -6.29 10.28 -30.50
N LYS A 350 -5.12 10.72 -30.03
CA LYS A 350 -3.83 10.20 -30.45
C LYS A 350 -3.54 8.83 -29.85
N LYS A 351 -2.79 8.02 -30.60
CA LYS A 351 -2.32 6.69 -30.18
C LYS A 351 -1.65 6.72 -28.80
N ASN A 352 -0.75 7.69 -28.60
CA ASN A 352 0.02 7.83 -27.36
C ASN A 352 -0.87 8.13 -26.14
N THR A 353 -1.82 9.06 -26.28
CA THR A 353 -2.77 9.38 -25.21
C THR A 353 -3.62 8.17 -24.84
N ARG A 354 -4.15 7.47 -25.85
CA ARG A 354 -4.92 6.25 -25.63
C ARG A 354 -4.12 5.18 -24.89
N GLU A 355 -2.89 4.91 -25.32
CA GLU A 355 -2.06 3.87 -24.69
C GLU A 355 -1.75 4.21 -23.23
N LYS A 356 -1.46 5.48 -22.90
CA LYS A 356 -1.27 5.93 -21.53
C LYS A 356 -2.50 5.73 -20.63
N ILE A 357 -3.68 6.14 -21.12
CA ILE A 357 -4.92 6.00 -20.34
C ILE A 357 -5.31 4.53 -20.17
N LEU A 358 -5.09 3.68 -21.19
CA LEU A 358 -5.35 2.25 -21.07
C LEU A 358 -4.44 1.57 -20.05
N THR A 359 -3.16 1.94 -19.99
CA THR A 359 -2.25 1.44 -18.95
C THR A 359 -2.74 1.82 -17.55
N LEU A 360 -3.16 3.08 -17.34
CA LEU A 360 -3.73 3.49 -16.05
C LEU A 360 -5.02 2.76 -15.69
N LEU A 361 -5.87 2.48 -16.69
CA LEU A 361 -7.09 1.70 -16.49
C LEU A 361 -6.79 0.25 -16.09
N ASP A 362 -5.80 -0.38 -16.72
CA ASP A 362 -5.35 -1.72 -16.34
C ASP A 362 -4.87 -1.71 -14.88
N ASP A 363 -3.98 -0.78 -14.52
CA ASP A 363 -3.44 -0.68 -13.16
C ASP A 363 -4.55 -0.46 -12.11
N LEU A 364 -5.49 0.45 -12.37
CA LEU A 364 -6.63 0.71 -11.49
C LEU A 364 -7.57 -0.49 -11.34
N GLN A 365 -7.63 -1.38 -12.34
CA GLN A 365 -8.47 -2.58 -12.30
C GLN A 365 -7.88 -3.70 -11.44
N TYR A 366 -6.56 -3.68 -11.21
CA TYR A 366 -5.85 -4.66 -10.37
C TYR A 366 -5.63 -4.19 -8.93
N MET A 367 -5.96 -2.95 -8.59
CA MET A 367 -5.86 -2.40 -7.24
C MET A 367 -6.97 -2.92 -6.32
N ASN A 368 -6.63 -3.05 -5.03
CA ASN A 368 -7.64 -3.37 -4.03
C ASN A 368 -8.54 -2.12 -3.74
N PRO A 369 -9.75 -2.30 -3.19
CA PRO A 369 -10.68 -1.18 -2.97
C PRO A 369 -10.12 -0.06 -2.07
N GLU A 370 -9.28 -0.41 -1.10
CA GLU A 370 -8.66 0.56 -0.17
C GLU A 370 -7.61 1.43 -0.88
N GLN A 371 -6.81 0.85 -1.78
CA GLN A 371 -5.88 1.57 -2.65
C GLN A 371 -6.63 2.49 -3.63
N ILE A 372 -7.76 2.05 -4.18
CA ILE A 372 -8.58 2.90 -5.06
C ILE A 372 -9.14 4.09 -4.28
N ALA A 373 -9.56 3.90 -3.04
CA ALA A 373 -10.05 4.97 -2.17
C ALA A 373 -8.95 5.99 -1.84
N SER A 374 -7.73 5.54 -1.53
CA SER A 374 -6.62 6.44 -1.18
C SER A 374 -6.13 7.28 -2.36
N ILE A 375 -6.19 6.75 -3.58
CA ILE A 375 -5.75 7.48 -4.79
C ILE A 375 -6.84 8.31 -5.46
N ALA A 376 -8.12 8.14 -5.08
CA ALA A 376 -9.24 8.80 -5.75
C ALA A 376 -9.05 10.32 -5.84
N ASN A 377 -8.51 10.95 -4.80
CA ASN A 377 -8.27 12.40 -4.75
C ASN A 377 -6.83 12.82 -5.10
N SER A 378 -5.96 11.87 -5.49
CA SER A 378 -4.56 12.14 -5.75
C SER A 378 -4.31 12.66 -7.16
N GLU A 379 -4.19 13.99 -7.32
CA GLU A 379 -3.76 14.59 -8.61
C GLU A 379 -2.36 14.13 -9.04
N ALA A 380 -1.49 13.81 -8.06
CA ALA A 380 -0.15 13.28 -8.32
C ALA A 380 -0.21 11.89 -8.97
N TYR A 381 -1.15 11.03 -8.52
CA TYR A 381 -1.37 9.71 -9.10
C TYR A 381 -1.76 9.79 -10.58
N PHE A 382 -2.65 10.72 -10.94
CA PHE A 382 -3.04 10.94 -12.33
C PHE A 382 -2.04 11.78 -13.15
N GLY A 383 -0.89 12.16 -12.56
CA GLY A 383 0.13 12.97 -13.22
C GLY A 383 -0.31 14.42 -13.50
N LEU A 384 -1.31 14.91 -12.79
CA LEU A 384 -1.91 16.25 -12.96
C LEU A 384 -1.25 17.33 -12.10
N ALA A 385 -0.45 16.94 -11.10
CA ALA A 385 0.15 17.82 -10.08
C ALA A 385 1.05 18.98 -10.60
N GLU A 386 1.49 18.96 -11.87
CA GLU A 386 2.28 20.06 -12.47
C GLU A 386 1.55 20.80 -13.61
N THR A 387 0.27 20.52 -13.86
CA THR A 387 -0.43 20.95 -15.08
C THR A 387 -1.37 22.14 -14.92
N THR A 388 -1.76 22.49 -13.69
CA THR A 388 -2.56 23.67 -13.39
C THR A 388 -1.64 24.83 -13.06
N ASP A 389 -1.63 25.86 -13.93
CA ASP A 389 -0.99 27.13 -13.62
C ASP A 389 -1.65 27.69 -12.35
N VAL A 390 -0.85 28.19 -11.42
CA VAL A 390 -1.33 28.63 -10.09
C VAL A 390 -2.45 29.67 -10.23
N GLU A 391 -2.39 30.48 -11.29
CA GLU A 391 -3.42 31.46 -11.67
C GLU A 391 -4.72 30.81 -12.17
N GLU A 392 -4.64 29.72 -12.95
CA GLU A 392 -5.82 28.98 -13.45
C GLU A 392 -6.48 28.19 -12.31
N ARG A 393 -5.69 27.73 -11.33
CA ARG A 393 -6.17 27.10 -10.09
C ARG A 393 -6.95 28.10 -9.22
N THR A 394 -6.48 29.33 -9.09
CA THR A 394 -7.21 30.39 -8.38
C THR A 394 -8.43 30.88 -9.15
N GLU A 395 -8.39 31.00 -10.47
CA GLU A 395 -9.55 31.39 -11.27
C GLU A 395 -10.66 30.32 -11.25
N LEU A 396 -10.31 29.04 -11.30
CA LEU A 396 -11.28 27.94 -11.19
C LEU A 396 -11.89 27.86 -9.80
N LEU A 397 -11.09 28.06 -8.74
CA LEU A 397 -11.57 28.13 -7.36
C LEU A 397 -12.49 29.34 -7.13
N GLU A 398 -12.13 30.52 -7.66
CA GLU A 398 -12.96 31.72 -7.60
C GLU A 398 -14.24 31.57 -8.43
N GLN A 399 -14.17 30.89 -9.58
CA GLN A 399 -15.32 30.59 -10.43
C GLN A 399 -16.24 29.54 -9.77
N GLU A 400 -15.69 28.57 -9.06
CA GLU A 400 -16.43 27.56 -8.30
C GLU A 400 -17.07 28.15 -7.04
N LEU A 401 -16.38 29.03 -6.32
CA LEU A 401 -16.94 29.85 -5.22
C LEU A 401 -18.04 30.79 -5.72
N ALA A 402 -17.89 31.37 -6.92
CA ALA A 402 -18.91 32.22 -7.53
C ALA A 402 -20.12 31.43 -8.07
N MET A 403 -19.93 30.15 -8.43
CA MET A 403 -21.02 29.25 -8.85
C MET A 403 -21.68 28.51 -7.67
N SER A 404 -21.00 28.36 -6.54
CA SER A 404 -21.56 27.80 -5.30
C SER A 404 -22.29 28.85 -4.44
N ALA A 405 -21.96 30.13 -4.58
CA ALA A 405 -22.60 31.22 -3.83
C ALA A 405 -24.04 31.56 -4.27
N ASP A 406 -24.53 31.05 -5.41
CA ASP A 406 -25.87 31.38 -5.94
C ASP A 406 -26.87 30.21 -5.91
N VAL A 407 -26.57 29.14 -5.16
CA VAL A 407 -27.51 28.04 -4.91
C VAL A 407 -27.53 27.67 -3.41
N PHE A 408 -27.94 28.62 -2.58
CA PHE A 408 -28.43 28.31 -1.23
C PHE A 408 -29.95 28.54 -1.17
N GLU A 409 -30.68 27.55 -1.65
CA GLU A 409 -32.01 27.22 -1.13
C GLU A 409 -32.36 25.77 -1.51
N SER A 410 -31.95 24.81 -0.67
CA SER A 410 -32.80 23.74 -0.12
C SER A 410 -31.97 22.55 0.35
N GLU A 411 -32.04 22.30 1.66
CA GLU A 411 -31.93 21.03 2.39
C GLU A 411 -31.39 19.80 1.63
N GLN A 412 -30.27 19.22 2.10
CA GLN A 412 -30.15 17.77 2.20
C GLN A 412 -29.42 17.34 3.47
N ILE A 413 -30.13 16.49 4.21
CA ILE A 413 -29.84 15.89 5.50
C ILE A 413 -28.92 14.69 5.28
N GLN A 414 -27.82 14.64 6.02
CA GLN A 414 -26.94 13.47 6.12
C GLN A 414 -27.71 12.33 6.80
N ALA A 415 -27.87 11.20 6.12
CA ALA A 415 -28.56 10.04 6.66
C ALA A 415 -27.71 9.40 7.78
N PRO A 416 -28.26 9.17 8.99
CA PRO A 416 -27.55 8.46 10.05
C PRO A 416 -27.62 6.94 9.81
N LEU A 417 -26.57 6.25 10.29
CA LEU A 417 -26.51 4.79 10.39
C LEU A 417 -27.81 4.19 10.96
N PRO A 418 -28.29 3.02 10.49
CA PRO A 418 -29.62 2.53 10.82
C PRO A 418 -29.71 2.08 12.28
N SER A 419 -30.16 2.99 13.15
CA SER A 419 -30.52 2.71 14.54
C SER A 419 -31.92 2.09 14.63
N ILE A 420 -32.09 1.16 15.58
CA ILE A 420 -33.39 0.53 15.87
C ILE A 420 -34.39 1.63 16.29
N PRO A 421 -35.59 1.70 15.67
CA PRO A 421 -36.55 2.75 15.98
C PRO A 421 -37.01 2.74 17.44
N ASP A 422 -37.28 3.92 18.00
CA ASP A 422 -37.82 4.05 19.36
C ASP A 422 -39.19 3.37 19.49
N ARG A 423 -39.43 2.70 20.64
CA ARG A 423 -40.66 1.95 20.95
C ARG A 423 -41.93 2.80 20.84
N ASN A 424 -41.83 4.12 20.99
CA ASN A 424 -42.97 5.03 20.94
C ASN A 424 -43.36 5.44 19.50
N VAL A 425 -42.53 5.15 18.51
CA VAL A 425 -42.86 5.40 17.10
C VAL A 425 -43.89 4.38 16.63
N THR A 426 -44.87 4.85 15.85
CA THR A 426 -45.94 4.03 15.27
C THR A 426 -45.72 3.87 13.77
N GLY A 427 -45.82 2.63 13.29
CA GLY A 427 -45.72 2.28 11.87
C GLY A 427 -47.08 2.15 11.18
N ARG A 428 -47.05 1.70 9.94
CA ARG A 428 -48.26 1.39 9.15
C ARG A 428 -48.67 -0.06 9.38
N ILE A 429 -49.95 -0.27 9.66
CA ILE A 429 -50.49 -1.62 9.82
C ILE A 429 -50.83 -2.18 8.44
N SER A 430 -50.21 -3.29 8.06
CA SER A 430 -50.50 -4.01 6.83
C SER A 430 -51.90 -4.63 6.91
N PRO A 431 -52.78 -4.39 5.93
CA PRO A 431 -54.13 -4.94 5.92
C PRO A 431 -54.18 -6.45 5.61
N ASP A 432 -53.07 -7.03 5.14
CA ASP A 432 -53.00 -8.43 4.69
C ASP A 432 -52.57 -9.40 5.80
N ASP A 433 -51.69 -8.96 6.70
CA ASP A 433 -51.15 -9.77 7.81
C ASP A 433 -51.40 -9.16 9.21
N GLY A 434 -51.89 -7.93 9.28
CA GLY A 434 -52.18 -7.21 10.53
C GLY A 434 -50.95 -6.78 11.34
N HIS A 435 -49.74 -6.90 10.80
CA HIS A 435 -48.50 -6.48 11.45
C HIS A 435 -48.22 -5.00 11.18
N GLU A 436 -47.55 -4.35 12.13
CA GLU A 436 -47.18 -2.95 12.08
C GLU A 436 -45.75 -2.82 11.55
N TYR A 437 -45.55 -2.06 10.47
CA TYR A 437 -44.29 -1.92 9.75
C TYR A 437 -43.82 -0.47 9.73
N LEU A 438 -42.52 -0.26 9.88
CA LEU A 438 -41.89 1.06 9.87
C LEU A 438 -40.59 1.01 9.09
N GLU A 439 -40.41 1.96 8.16
CA GLU A 439 -39.12 2.21 7.52
C GLU A 439 -38.35 3.23 8.35
N HIS A 440 -37.15 2.88 8.80
CA HIS A 440 -36.35 3.73 9.69
C HIS A 440 -34.84 3.67 9.37
N PRO A 441 -34.16 4.81 9.20
CA PRO A 441 -34.72 6.15 8.96
C PRO A 441 -35.65 6.17 7.73
N THR A 442 -36.61 7.09 7.66
CA THR A 442 -37.54 7.13 6.51
C THR A 442 -36.77 7.38 5.20
N GLY A 443 -36.96 6.52 4.20
CA GLY A 443 -36.22 6.57 2.94
C GLY A 443 -34.91 5.78 2.93
N SER A 444 -34.57 5.07 4.01
CA SER A 444 -33.38 4.22 4.09
C SER A 444 -33.51 2.89 3.35
N GLY A 445 -34.73 2.46 3.00
CA GLY A 445 -35.00 1.11 2.50
C GLY A 445 -34.90 0.01 3.58
N VAL A 446 -34.60 0.35 4.84
CA VAL A 446 -34.52 -0.59 5.95
C VAL A 446 -35.87 -0.65 6.67
N TRP A 447 -36.49 -1.83 6.66
CA TRP A 447 -37.80 -2.05 7.26
C TRP A 447 -37.69 -2.73 8.61
N PHE A 448 -38.59 -2.37 9.51
CA PHE A 448 -38.79 -2.97 10.82
C PHE A 448 -40.25 -3.38 10.97
N TYR A 449 -40.51 -4.46 11.69
CA TYR A 449 -41.86 -4.87 12.07
C TYR A 449 -42.00 -4.92 13.59
N ARG A 450 -43.20 -4.61 14.08
CA ARG A 450 -43.45 -4.56 15.51
C ARG A 450 -43.81 -5.92 16.07
N ASN A 451 -43.02 -6.36 17.03
CA ASN A 451 -43.24 -7.61 17.72
C ASN A 451 -44.50 -7.50 18.61
N GLN A 452 -45.49 -8.37 18.36
CA GLN A 452 -46.79 -8.27 19.04
C GLN A 452 -46.70 -8.57 20.55
N THR A 453 -45.69 -9.33 20.98
CA THR A 453 -45.48 -9.75 22.37
C THR A 453 -44.62 -8.76 23.16
N THR A 454 -43.48 -8.32 22.61
CA THR A 454 -42.55 -7.41 23.31
C THR A 454 -42.84 -5.94 23.07
N LYS A 455 -43.60 -5.60 22.01
CA LYS A 455 -43.89 -4.24 21.54
C LYS A 455 -42.68 -3.46 21.01
N GLU A 456 -41.55 -4.13 20.84
CA GLU A 456 -40.31 -3.61 20.27
C GLU A 456 -40.26 -3.79 18.74
N TRP A 457 -39.32 -3.10 18.10
CA TRP A 457 -39.10 -3.12 16.66
C TRP A 457 -38.00 -4.10 16.30
N ASP A 458 -38.37 -5.14 15.54
CA ASP A 458 -37.42 -6.11 15.00
C ASP A 458 -37.14 -5.76 13.54
N LYS A 459 -35.87 -5.85 13.11
CA LYS A 459 -35.50 -5.60 11.71
C LYS A 459 -36.13 -6.67 10.82
N TRP A 460 -36.74 -6.24 9.72
CA TRP A 460 -37.29 -7.12 8.69
C TRP A 460 -36.16 -7.54 7.75
N GLU A 461 -35.82 -8.84 7.77
CA GLU A 461 -34.82 -9.45 6.88
C GLU A 461 -35.37 -9.78 5.50
#